data_AF-A0A1I0UBW9-F1
#
_entry.id   AF-A0A1I0UBW9-F1
#
_cell.length_a   1.000
_cell.length_b   1.000
_cell.length_c   1.000
_cell.angle_alpha   90.00
_cell.angle_beta   90.00
_cell.angle_gamma   90.00
#
_symmetry.space_group_name_H-M   'P 1'
#
loop_
_entity.id
_entity.type
_entity.pdbx_description
1 polymer ?
#
loop_
_entity_poly.entity_id
_entity_poly.type
_entity_poly.pdbx_seq_one_letter_code
_entity_poly.pdbx_strand_id
1 'polypeptide(L)'
;MIRFLGPDTRFSTDDDGYVATSPSHPDVVRARAFVEARLPVASVSDTADDLLATLFRRGRVAEVRSAATGPGKVAVDDRSRVVDATGAATDGLYAVGPFVAGHTWSGAFPRPNVDAGFFRHNEAVARDLLTDVTSTR
;
A
#
# COMPACT_ATOMS: atom_id res chain seq x y z
N MET A 1 31.99 -0.06 2.95
CA MET A 1 32.27 1.01 1.97
C MET A 1 31.17 0.99 0.92
N ILE A 2 30.64 2.14 0.52
CA ILE A 2 29.61 2.28 -0.53
C ILE A 2 30.25 2.95 -1.74
N ARG A 3 30.02 2.43 -2.95
CA ARG A 3 30.50 3.02 -4.21
C ARG A 3 29.32 3.33 -5.11
N PHE A 4 29.22 4.58 -5.56
CA PHE A 4 28.24 5.01 -6.54
C PHE A 4 28.76 4.73 -7.96
N LEU A 5 27.94 4.14 -8.82
CA LEU A 5 28.31 3.73 -10.18
C LEU A 5 27.96 4.78 -11.25
N GLY A 6 27.31 5.87 -10.85
CA GLY A 6 26.87 6.92 -11.76
C GLY A 6 25.49 6.67 -12.38
N PRO A 7 24.94 7.68 -13.09
CA PRO A 7 23.65 7.56 -13.75
C PRO A 7 23.69 6.53 -14.89
N ASP A 8 22.51 6.12 -15.35
CA ASP A 8 22.32 5.20 -16.47
C ASP A 8 23.14 3.91 -16.34
N THR A 9 23.37 3.45 -15.10
CA THR A 9 24.06 2.20 -14.84
C THR A 9 23.28 1.06 -15.49
N ARG A 10 23.98 0.27 -16.30
CA ARG A 10 23.47 -0.94 -16.92
C ARG A 10 24.04 -2.15 -16.19
N PHE A 11 23.18 -3.12 -15.95
CA PHE A 11 23.56 -4.39 -15.35
C PHE A 11 23.41 -5.49 -16.41
N SER A 12 24.43 -6.34 -16.51
CA SER A 12 24.42 -7.53 -17.36
C SER A 12 25.08 -8.70 -16.62
N THR A 13 25.09 -9.87 -17.24
CA THR A 13 25.79 -11.06 -16.73
C THR A 13 26.86 -11.51 -17.72
N ASP A 14 27.98 -12.01 -17.22
CA ASP A 14 29.01 -12.75 -17.97
C ASP A 14 29.23 -14.15 -17.35
N ASP A 15 30.20 -14.91 -17.84
CA ASP A 15 30.50 -16.26 -17.34
C ASP A 15 30.90 -16.31 -15.86
N ASP A 16 31.39 -15.18 -15.31
CA ASP A 16 31.95 -15.07 -13.95
C ASP A 16 31.01 -14.35 -12.96
N GLY A 17 29.92 -13.76 -13.43
CA GLY A 17 28.87 -13.18 -12.58
C GLY A 17 28.17 -11.96 -13.17
N TYR A 18 27.92 -10.97 -12.32
CA TYR A 18 27.22 -9.73 -12.67
C TYR A 18 28.22 -8.61 -13.00
N VAL A 19 27.92 -7.88 -14.06
CA VAL A 19 28.70 -6.75 -14.56
C VAL A 19 27.85 -5.49 -14.50
N ALA A 20 28.41 -4.41 -13.97
CA ALA A 20 27.79 -3.09 -13.99
C ALA A 20 28.69 -2.08 -14.70
N THR A 21 28.09 -1.28 -15.60
CA THR A 21 28.76 -0.22 -16.36
C THR A 21 27.91 1.05 -16.37
N SER A 22 28.53 2.21 -16.49
CA SER A 22 27.84 3.49 -16.67
C SER A 22 28.53 4.29 -17.78
N PRO A 23 27.79 5.03 -18.62
CA PRO A 23 28.39 5.91 -19.62
C PRO A 23 29.15 7.09 -18.99
N SER A 24 28.99 7.36 -17.69
CA SER A 24 29.64 8.49 -17.02
C SER A 24 31.12 8.25 -16.67
N HIS A 25 31.62 7.02 -16.75
CA HIS A 25 33.02 6.68 -16.45
C HIS A 25 33.46 5.37 -17.14
N PRO A 26 34.77 5.11 -17.30
CA PRO A 26 35.23 3.88 -17.95
C PRO A 26 35.22 2.63 -17.06
N ASP A 27 34.98 2.76 -15.75
CA ASP A 27 35.08 1.62 -14.83
C ASP A 27 34.02 0.54 -15.09
N VAL A 28 34.44 -0.72 -14.96
CA VAL A 28 33.58 -1.91 -15.02
C VAL A 28 33.60 -2.59 -13.66
N VAL A 29 32.44 -2.73 -13.03
CA VAL A 29 32.31 -3.38 -11.72
C VAL A 29 31.80 -4.80 -11.89
N ARG A 30 32.53 -5.77 -11.33
CA ARG A 30 32.13 -7.18 -11.31
C ARG A 30 31.77 -7.62 -9.91
N ALA A 31 30.69 -8.40 -9.79
CA ALA A 31 30.23 -8.96 -8.54
C ALA A 31 29.67 -10.37 -8.74
N ARG A 32 29.88 -11.24 -7.75
CA ARG A 32 29.33 -12.61 -7.76
C ARG A 32 27.85 -12.66 -7.36
N ALA A 33 27.32 -11.57 -6.81
CA ALA A 33 25.94 -11.44 -6.38
C ALA A 33 25.40 -10.07 -6.76
N PHE A 34 24.15 -10.04 -7.19
CA PHE A 34 23.40 -8.83 -7.49
C PHE A 34 22.13 -8.84 -6.64
N VAL A 35 21.92 -7.77 -5.89
CA VAL A 35 20.72 -7.60 -5.06
C VAL A 35 19.93 -6.44 -5.61
N GLU A 36 18.77 -6.74 -6.17
CA GLU A 36 17.78 -5.74 -6.57
C GLU A 36 16.71 -5.63 -5.48
N ALA A 37 16.76 -4.54 -4.71
CA ALA A 37 15.75 -4.23 -3.72
C ALA A 37 14.68 -3.32 -4.33
N ARG A 38 13.62 -3.91 -4.90
CA ARG A 38 12.41 -3.18 -5.31
C ARG A 38 11.32 -3.36 -4.26
N LEU A 39 10.61 -2.27 -3.96
CA LEU A 39 9.36 -2.37 -3.23
C LEU A 39 8.28 -2.84 -4.22
N PRO A 40 7.56 -3.95 -3.96
CA PRO A 40 6.46 -4.37 -4.81
C PRO A 40 5.36 -3.31 -4.83
N VAL A 41 4.60 -3.28 -5.93
CA VAL A 41 3.36 -2.49 -5.99
C VAL A 41 2.44 -3.00 -4.88
N ALA A 42 1.91 -2.10 -4.06
CA ALA A 42 1.00 -2.48 -2.99
C ALA A 42 -0.17 -3.30 -3.55
N SER A 43 -0.48 -4.42 -2.90
CA SER A 43 -1.56 -5.32 -3.27
C SER A 43 -2.08 -6.03 -2.03
N VAL A 44 -3.40 -6.09 -1.91
CA VAL A 44 -4.13 -6.88 -0.93
C VAL A 44 -4.13 -8.36 -1.35
N SER A 45 -4.26 -8.65 -2.65
CA SER A 45 -4.23 -10.03 -3.17
C SER A 45 -2.88 -10.73 -3.00
N ASP A 46 -1.79 -9.96 -3.08
CA ASP A 46 -0.41 -10.47 -2.95
C ASP A 46 0.24 -10.05 -1.61
N THR A 47 -0.56 -9.74 -0.59
CA THR A 47 -0.04 -9.32 0.72
C THR A 47 0.66 -10.46 1.46
N ALA A 48 1.74 -10.13 2.18
CA ALA A 48 2.41 -11.03 3.12
C ALA A 48 1.80 -10.99 4.54
N ASP A 49 0.82 -10.10 4.80
CA ASP A 49 0.12 -10.04 6.07
C ASP A 49 -0.95 -11.14 6.15
N ASP A 50 -0.80 -12.07 7.11
CA ASP A 50 -1.66 -13.25 7.23
C ASP A 50 -3.13 -12.92 7.48
N LEU A 51 -3.42 -11.85 8.23
CA LEU A 51 -4.78 -11.43 8.53
C LEU A 51 -5.45 -10.91 7.25
N LEU A 52 -4.79 -9.97 6.56
CA LEU A 52 -5.33 -9.36 5.35
C LEU A 52 -5.46 -10.39 4.22
N ALA A 53 -4.47 -11.28 4.05
CA ALA A 53 -4.53 -12.38 3.09
C ALA A 53 -5.71 -13.32 3.39
N THR A 54 -5.97 -13.60 4.67
CA THR A 54 -7.10 -14.45 5.07
C THR A 54 -8.45 -13.78 4.85
N LEU A 55 -8.58 -12.49 5.17
CA LEU A 55 -9.80 -11.72 4.91
C LEU A 55 -10.08 -11.64 3.41
N PHE A 56 -9.06 -11.35 2.60
CA PHE A 56 -9.19 -11.31 1.15
C PHE A 56 -9.61 -12.65 0.56
N ARG A 57 -8.95 -13.76 0.94
CA ARG A 57 -9.32 -15.12 0.49
C ARG A 57 -10.73 -15.53 0.89
N ARG A 58 -11.23 -15.05 2.03
CA ARG A 58 -12.61 -15.30 2.50
C ARG A 58 -13.63 -14.33 1.88
N GLY A 59 -13.20 -13.46 0.97
CA GLY A 59 -14.05 -12.43 0.37
C GLY A 59 -14.54 -11.38 1.35
N ARG A 60 -13.91 -11.23 2.53
CA ARG A 60 -14.28 -10.26 3.57
C ARG A 60 -13.67 -8.88 3.37
N VAL A 61 -12.75 -8.74 2.41
CA VAL A 61 -12.13 -7.51 1.95
C VAL A 61 -12.06 -7.57 0.43
N ALA A 62 -12.45 -6.49 -0.25
CA ALA A 62 -12.20 -6.30 -1.67
C ALA A 62 -10.98 -5.39 -1.90
N GLU A 63 -10.25 -5.67 -2.98
CA GLU A 63 -9.18 -4.82 -3.48
C GLU A 63 -9.71 -3.95 -4.63
N VAL A 64 -9.36 -2.67 -4.63
CA VAL A 64 -9.64 -1.75 -5.74
C VAL A 64 -8.36 -1.09 -6.24
N ARG A 65 -8.31 -0.85 -7.56
CA ARG A 65 -7.20 -0.18 -8.24
C ARG A 65 -7.73 0.92 -9.16
N SER A 66 -7.00 2.03 -9.25
CA SER A 66 -7.31 3.09 -10.22
C SER A 66 -6.81 2.79 -11.64
N ALA A 67 -5.91 1.81 -11.79
CA ALA A 67 -5.37 1.33 -13.06
C ALA A 67 -4.94 -0.14 -12.91
N ALA A 68 -4.92 -0.90 -14.02
CA ALA A 68 -4.61 -2.34 -14.00
C ALA A 68 -3.28 -2.69 -13.31
N THR A 69 -2.26 -1.83 -13.45
CA THR A 69 -0.93 -2.00 -12.85
C THR A 69 -0.68 -1.06 -11.67
N GLY A 70 -1.70 -0.31 -11.23
CA GLY A 70 -1.61 0.62 -10.11
C GLY A 70 -1.64 -0.08 -8.75
N PRO A 71 -1.33 0.64 -7.66
CA PRO A 71 -1.41 0.09 -6.31
C PRO A 71 -2.85 -0.30 -5.95
N GLY A 72 -2.99 -1.48 -5.35
CA GLY A 72 -4.20 -1.96 -4.72
C GLY A 72 -4.47 -1.27 -3.39
N LYS A 73 -5.74 -1.02 -3.13
CA LYS A 73 -6.25 -0.47 -1.85
C LYS A 73 -7.39 -1.32 -1.34
N VAL A 74 -7.57 -1.34 -0.02
CA VAL A 74 -8.75 -1.93 0.63
C VAL A 74 -9.97 -1.08 0.27
N ALA A 75 -11.00 -1.72 -0.27
CA ALA A 75 -12.27 -1.07 -0.53
C ALA A 75 -12.99 -0.78 0.79
N VAL A 76 -13.48 0.44 0.93
CA VAL A 76 -14.32 0.87 2.05
C VAL A 76 -15.51 1.68 1.53
N ASP A 77 -16.55 1.82 2.34
CA ASP A 77 -17.63 2.76 2.07
C ASP A 77 -17.24 4.21 2.45
N ASP A 78 -18.20 5.12 2.36
CA ASP A 78 -18.02 6.53 2.72
C ASP A 78 -17.74 6.76 4.22
N ARG A 79 -17.95 5.74 5.07
CA ARG A 79 -17.71 5.75 6.52
C ARG A 79 -16.55 4.84 6.95
N SER A 80 -15.70 4.42 6.02
CA SER A 80 -14.56 3.54 6.30
C SER A 80 -14.92 2.13 6.79
N ARG A 81 -16.15 1.65 6.59
CA ARG A 81 -16.47 0.23 6.77
C ARG A 81 -15.90 -0.56 5.61
N VAL A 82 -15.29 -1.70 5.91
CA VAL A 82 -14.69 -2.57 4.89
C VAL A 82 -15.76 -3.10 3.95
N VAL A 83 -15.52 -2.96 2.65
CA VAL A 83 -16.37 -3.54 1.61
C VAL A 83 -15.86 -4.92 1.26
N ASP A 84 -16.77 -5.89 1.26
CA ASP A 84 -16.51 -7.28 0.96
C ASP A 84 -16.50 -7.54 -0.57
N ALA A 85 -16.21 -8.78 -0.98
CA ALA A 85 -16.14 -9.16 -2.39
C ALA A 85 -17.50 -9.09 -3.13
N THR A 86 -18.61 -8.98 -2.40
CA THR A 86 -19.96 -8.79 -2.97
C THR A 86 -20.31 -7.31 -3.18
N GLY A 87 -19.46 -6.41 -2.67
CA GLY A 87 -19.70 -4.97 -2.68
C GLY A 87 -20.48 -4.46 -1.46
N ALA A 88 -20.69 -5.30 -0.44
CA ALA A 88 -21.40 -4.93 0.77
C ALA A 88 -20.43 -4.43 1.85
N ALA A 89 -20.81 -3.35 2.54
CA ALA A 89 -20.09 -2.90 3.74
C ALA A 89 -20.31 -3.89 4.89
N THR A 90 -19.23 -4.26 5.57
CA THR A 90 -19.27 -5.15 6.75
C THR A 90 -19.47 -4.32 8.01
N ASP A 91 -20.53 -4.60 8.76
CA ASP A 91 -20.78 -3.98 10.06
C ASP A 91 -19.70 -4.39 11.09
N GLY A 92 -19.26 -3.43 11.92
CA GLY A 92 -18.25 -3.65 12.94
C GLY A 92 -16.81 -3.87 12.41
N LEU A 93 -16.57 -3.78 11.10
CA LEU A 93 -15.23 -3.91 10.51
C LEU A 93 -14.86 -2.64 9.73
N TYR A 94 -13.83 -1.95 10.22
CA TYR A 94 -13.39 -0.67 9.68
C TYR A 94 -11.95 -0.75 9.20
N ALA A 95 -11.62 0.01 8.15
CA ALA A 95 -10.26 0.23 7.69
C ALA A 95 -10.04 1.72 7.39
N VAL A 96 -8.94 2.28 7.90
CA VAL A 96 -8.60 3.70 7.78
C VAL A 96 -7.15 3.89 7.33
N GLY A 97 -6.82 5.09 6.86
CA GLY A 97 -5.46 5.46 6.45
C GLY A 97 -5.24 5.40 4.92
N PRO A 98 -4.00 5.60 4.45
CA PRO A 98 -3.70 5.88 3.03
C PRO A 98 -3.99 4.73 2.05
N PHE A 99 -4.09 3.51 2.59
CA PHE A 99 -4.30 2.28 1.81
C PHE A 99 -5.77 1.89 1.66
N VAL A 100 -6.71 2.79 1.96
CA VAL A 100 -8.15 2.58 1.69
C VAL A 100 -8.67 3.46 0.55
N ALA A 101 -9.73 2.98 -0.11
CA ALA A 101 -10.43 3.69 -1.18
C ALA A 101 -11.94 3.55 -1.00
N GLY A 102 -12.63 4.69 -1.03
CA GLY A 102 -14.06 4.82 -0.73
C GLY A 102 -14.48 6.25 -0.42
N HIS A 103 -13.51 7.06 0.01
CA HIS A 103 -13.67 8.49 0.29
C HIS A 103 -12.36 9.23 -0.03
N THR A 104 -12.41 10.56 -0.08
CA THR A 104 -11.28 11.42 -0.52
C THR A 104 -10.29 11.77 0.59
N TRP A 105 -10.51 11.31 1.81
CA TRP A 105 -9.71 11.68 2.99
C TRP A 105 -8.58 10.69 3.32
N SER A 106 -8.55 9.50 2.71
CA SER A 106 -7.60 8.43 3.07
C SER A 106 -6.13 8.84 2.96
N GLY A 107 -5.79 9.68 1.97
CA GLY A 107 -4.42 10.20 1.75
C GLY A 107 -4.22 11.68 2.08
N ALA A 108 -5.13 12.30 2.84
CA ALA A 108 -5.06 13.73 3.12
C ALA A 108 -3.96 14.06 4.15
N PHE A 109 -3.21 15.14 3.89
CA PHE A 109 -2.23 15.72 4.81
C PHE A 109 -2.75 17.08 5.29
N PRO A 110 -3.58 17.12 6.35
CA PRO A 110 -4.21 18.35 6.78
C PRO A 110 -3.17 19.33 7.34
N ARG A 111 -3.40 20.62 7.09
CA ARG A 111 -2.58 21.69 7.68
C ARG A 111 -2.84 21.78 9.18
N PRO A 112 -1.85 22.20 9.99
CA PRO A 112 -2.08 22.49 11.40
C PRO A 112 -3.20 23.52 11.60
N ASN A 113 -3.97 23.36 12.68
CA ASN A 113 -5.05 24.28 13.09
C ASN A 113 -6.19 24.46 12.08
N VAL A 114 -6.45 23.46 11.23
CA VAL A 114 -7.59 23.43 10.32
C VAL A 114 -8.43 22.20 10.61
N ASP A 115 -9.74 22.38 10.78
CA ASP A 115 -10.70 21.27 10.88
C ASP A 115 -10.98 20.64 9.50
N ALA A 116 -9.92 20.11 8.90
CA ALA A 116 -9.94 19.48 7.59
C ALA A 116 -10.86 18.26 7.60
N GLY A 117 -11.40 17.91 6.43
CA GLY A 117 -12.29 16.75 6.33
C GLY A 117 -11.64 15.43 6.77
N PHE A 118 -10.31 15.32 6.76
CA PHE A 118 -9.59 14.22 7.40
C PHE A 118 -9.95 14.07 8.88
N PHE A 119 -9.93 15.16 9.65
CA PHE A 119 -10.23 15.11 11.09
C PHE A 119 -11.72 14.79 11.32
N ARG A 120 -12.62 15.48 10.62
CA ARG A 120 -14.06 15.23 10.71
C ARG A 120 -14.45 13.81 10.31
N HIS A 121 -13.78 13.23 9.30
CA HIS A 121 -13.97 11.85 8.88
C HIS A 121 -13.55 10.88 9.97
N ASN A 122 -12.34 11.02 10.52
CA ASN A 122 -11.87 10.16 11.60
C ASN A 122 -12.71 10.32 12.88
N GLU A 123 -13.22 11.51 13.16
CA GLU A 123 -14.18 11.74 14.26
C GLU A 123 -15.48 10.97 14.04
N ALA A 124 -16.04 10.98 12.83
CA ALA A 124 -17.23 10.21 12.50
C ALA A 124 -17.00 8.70 12.68
N VAL A 125 -15.87 8.17 12.20
CA VAL A 125 -15.48 6.77 12.42
C VAL A 125 -15.38 6.44 13.91
N ALA A 126 -14.78 7.32 14.71
CA ALA A 126 -14.68 7.13 16.15
C ALA A 126 -16.05 7.08 16.84
N ARG A 127 -17.01 7.93 16.43
CA ARG A 127 -18.39 7.90 16.96
C ARG A 127 -19.13 6.62 16.57
N ASP A 128 -18.96 6.16 15.34
CA ASP A 128 -19.57 4.91 14.86
C ASP A 128 -19.02 3.72 15.68
N LEU A 129 -17.70 3.63 15.85
CA LEU A 129 -17.06 2.59 16.68
C LEU A 129 -17.58 2.58 18.13
N LEU A 130 -17.74 3.75 18.75
CA LEU A 130 -18.29 3.87 20.10
C LEU A 130 -19.74 3.38 20.18
N THR A 131 -20.53 3.66 19.15
CA THR A 131 -21.93 3.24 19.05
C THR A 131 -22.04 1.72 18.90
N ASP A 132 -21.22 1.13 18.04
CA ASP A 132 -21.18 -0.32 17.80
C ASP A 132 -20.80 -1.10 19.06
N VAL A 133 -19.75 -0.67 19.76
CA VAL A 133 -19.29 -1.31 21.01
C VAL A 133 -20.34 -1.20 22.11
N THR A 134 -21.09 -0.10 22.16
CA THR A 134 -22.12 0.12 23.19
C THR A 134 -23.41 -0.64 22.89
N SER A 135 -23.74 -0.84 21.60
CA SER A 135 -24.96 -1.53 21.16
C SER A 135 -24.83 -3.06 21.20
N THR A 136 -23.62 -3.60 21.30
CA THR A 136 -23.34 -5.05 21.40
C THR A 136 -23.35 -5.55 22.86
N ARG A 137 -23.91 -4.75 23.79
CA ARG A 137 -24.00 -5.04 25.22
C ARG A 137 -25.45 -5.25 25.65
#